data_AF-A0A815R3T7-F1
#
_entry.id   AF-A0A815R3T7-F1
#
_cell.length_a   1.000
_cell.length_b   1.000
_cell.length_c   1.000
_cell.angle_alpha   90.00
_cell.angle_beta   90.00
_cell.angle_gamma   90.00
#
_symmetry.space_group_name_H-M   'P 1'
#
loop_
_entity.id
_entity.type
_entity.pdbx_description
1 polymer ?
#
loop_
_entity_poly.entity_id
_entity_poly.type
_entity_poly.pdbx_seq_one_letter_code
_entity_poly.pdbx_strand_id
1 'polypeptide(L)'
;MITLQQFTILFQLILFFYEYIVWQVDIDNFTTHDHHAKLFGRNEYFFIVQCNSIPHLFAAYSYYHQINWAMFLYIPYLLLFTLGQLFTWWIPYFFQIGLWHMNDGEKLDDYNKYHAHHHRILPKFRDHPVIPDTEHTILGLLTLSTIFFTFMTWSRKIYRTSLKKKV
;
A
#
# COMPACT_ATOMS: atom_id res chain seq x y z
N MET A 1 14.12 -22.60 -10.69
CA MET A 1 12.94 -21.93 -11.28
C MET A 1 12.06 -21.41 -10.16
N ILE A 2 11.75 -20.11 -10.13
CA ILE A 2 10.93 -19.50 -9.08
C ILE A 2 9.45 -19.80 -9.35
N THR A 3 8.71 -20.21 -8.32
CA THR A 3 7.27 -20.48 -8.39
C THR A 3 6.45 -19.20 -8.18
N LEU A 4 5.21 -19.19 -8.69
CA LEU A 4 4.27 -18.07 -8.49
C LEU A 4 4.07 -17.73 -7.00
N GLN A 5 4.01 -18.74 -6.13
CA GLN A 5 3.89 -18.56 -4.68
C GLN A 5 5.13 -17.87 -4.09
N GLN A 6 6.33 -18.21 -4.56
CA GLN A 6 7.56 -17.54 -4.14
C GLN A 6 7.55 -16.05 -4.55
N PHE A 7 7.02 -15.70 -5.73
CA PHE A 7 6.81 -14.30 -6.10
C PHE A 7 5.79 -13.61 -5.18
N THR A 8 4.66 -14.24 -4.86
CA THR A 8 3.68 -13.67 -3.90
C THR A 8 4.33 -13.36 -2.55
N ILE A 9 5.09 -14.31 -1.99
CA ILE A 9 5.80 -14.14 -0.71
C ILE A 9 6.83 -13.02 -0.82
N LEU A 10 7.63 -13.01 -1.89
CA LEU A 10 8.64 -11.99 -2.11
C LEU A 10 8.03 -10.58 -2.14
N PHE A 11 6.96 -10.37 -2.90
CA PHE A 11 6.30 -9.05 -2.98
C PHE A 11 5.65 -8.64 -1.67
N GLN A 12 5.07 -9.57 -0.91
CA GLN A 12 4.57 -9.30 0.45
C GLN A 12 5.69 -8.87 1.40
N LEU A 13 6.87 -9.51 1.33
CA LEU A 13 8.04 -9.13 2.12
C LEU A 13 8.60 -7.77 1.68
N ILE A 14 8.71 -7.51 0.38
CA ILE A 14 9.15 -6.20 -0.14
C ILE A 14 8.20 -5.11 0.36
N LEU A 15 6.88 -5.32 0.25
CA LEU A 15 5.88 -4.35 0.71
C LEU A 15 5.96 -4.13 2.23
N PHE A 16 6.14 -5.20 3.02
CA PHE A 16 6.39 -5.10 4.48
C PHE A 16 7.60 -4.24 4.79
N PHE A 17 8.76 -4.55 4.20
CA PHE A 17 9.99 -3.81 4.47
C PHE A 17 9.91 -2.38 3.96
N TYR A 18 9.29 -2.15 2.81
CA TYR A 18 9.10 -0.82 2.26
C TYR A 18 8.26 0.05 3.20
N GLU A 19 7.06 -0.40 3.57
CA GLU A 19 6.20 0.30 4.53
C GLU A 19 6.89 0.51 5.87
N TYR A 20 7.48 -0.54 6.43
CA TYR A 20 8.11 -0.45 7.74
C TYR A 20 9.30 0.52 7.74
N ILE A 21 10.20 0.44 6.76
CA ILE A 21 11.40 1.28 6.72
C ILE A 21 11.06 2.71 6.35
N VAL A 22 10.25 2.92 5.31
CA VAL A 22 9.92 4.27 4.83
C VAL A 22 9.18 5.04 5.92
N TRP A 23 8.30 4.40 6.68
CA TRP A 23 7.68 5.08 7.81
C TRP A 23 8.70 5.38 8.91
N GLN A 24 9.57 4.44 9.29
CA GLN A 24 10.48 4.63 10.43
C GLN A 24 11.67 5.56 10.18
N VAL A 25 12.00 5.86 8.92
CA VAL A 25 13.15 6.69 8.55
C VAL A 25 12.65 8.02 8.00
N ASP A 26 13.04 9.12 8.66
CA ASP A 26 12.80 10.46 8.12
C ASP A 26 13.86 10.77 7.06
N ILE A 27 13.41 10.84 5.80
CA ILE A 27 14.24 11.17 4.66
C ILE A 27 13.76 12.52 4.13
N ASP A 28 14.62 13.53 4.23
CA ASP A 28 14.34 14.90 3.79
C ASP A 28 13.74 14.94 2.37
N ASN A 29 12.58 15.59 2.25
CA ASN A 29 11.80 15.73 1.01
C ASN A 29 11.31 14.41 0.39
N PHE A 30 11.32 13.31 1.13
CA PHE A 30 10.77 12.02 0.67
C PHE A 30 9.60 11.56 1.53
N THR A 31 9.65 11.78 2.84
CA THR A 31 8.67 11.27 3.83
C THR A 31 7.99 12.39 4.63
N THR A 32 6.71 12.23 4.99
CA THR A 32 5.98 13.16 5.90
C THR A 32 5.86 12.63 7.33
N HIS A 33 6.50 11.52 7.64
CA HIS A 33 6.20 10.74 8.84
C HIS A 33 6.54 11.45 10.15
N ASP A 34 7.48 12.39 10.09
CA ASP A 34 7.87 13.22 11.23
C ASP A 34 6.74 14.18 11.66
N HIS A 35 5.91 14.64 10.71
CA HIS A 35 4.70 15.39 11.02
C HIS A 35 3.64 14.51 11.68
N HIS A 36 3.42 13.29 11.18
CA HIS A 36 2.47 12.35 11.77
C HIS A 36 2.87 11.96 13.20
N ALA A 37 4.16 11.73 13.45
CA ALA A 37 4.67 11.45 14.80
C ALA A 37 4.42 12.61 15.78
N LYS A 38 4.49 13.87 15.30
CA LYS A 38 4.16 15.07 16.09
C LYS A 38 2.66 15.22 16.33
N LEU A 39 1.82 14.84 15.37
CA LEU A 39 0.37 14.99 15.44
C LEU A 39 -0.29 13.95 16.36
N PHE A 40 0.06 12.68 16.20
CA PHE A 40 -0.55 11.55 16.94
C PHE A 40 0.24 11.14 18.19
N GLY A 41 1.48 11.62 18.32
CA GLY A 41 2.40 11.14 19.34
C GLY A 41 3.02 9.79 18.97
N ARG A 42 4.14 9.45 19.62
CA ARG A 42 4.98 8.30 19.22
C ARG A 42 4.27 6.95 19.29
N ASN A 43 3.39 6.74 20.27
CA ASN A 43 2.72 5.45 20.47
C ASN A 43 1.67 5.18 19.39
N GLU A 44 0.82 6.16 19.09
CA GLU A 44 -0.22 6.04 18.05
C GLU A 44 0.42 5.95 16.66
N TYR A 45 1.42 6.80 16.41
CA TYR A 45 2.22 6.73 15.20
C TYR A 45 2.83 5.34 14.98
N PHE A 46 3.48 4.77 16.01
CA PHE A 46 4.04 3.42 15.93
C PHE A 46 2.97 2.37 15.65
N PHE A 47 1.81 2.47 16.30
CA PHE A 47 0.68 1.57 16.07
C PHE A 47 0.18 1.63 14.61
N ILE A 48 0.06 2.83 14.03
CA ILE A 48 -0.30 3.01 12.61
C ILE A 48 0.69 2.29 11.70
N VAL A 49 2.00 2.44 11.96
CA VAL A 49 3.04 1.73 11.19
C VAL A 49 2.88 0.22 11.30
N GLN A 50 2.59 -0.31 12.50
CA GLN A 50 2.35 -1.74 12.67
C GLN A 50 1.09 -2.21 11.91
N CYS A 51 0.00 -1.45 11.96
CA CYS A 51 -1.23 -1.76 11.24
C CYS A 51 -1.07 -1.77 9.72
N ASN A 52 -0.17 -0.93 9.18
CA ASN A 52 0.14 -0.90 7.75
C ASN A 52 1.15 -1.99 7.34
N SER A 53 2.14 -2.31 8.17
CA SER A 53 3.23 -3.21 7.77
C SER A 53 3.00 -4.69 8.17
N ILE A 54 2.64 -4.98 9.43
CA ILE A 54 2.55 -6.36 9.96
C ILE A 54 1.64 -7.27 9.11
N PRO A 55 0.47 -6.83 8.61
CA PRO A 55 -0.38 -7.70 7.81
C PRO A 55 0.33 -8.30 6.59
N HIS A 56 1.25 -7.55 5.96
CA HIS A 56 2.05 -8.06 4.84
C HIS A 56 3.02 -9.17 5.27
N LEU A 57 3.66 -9.04 6.44
CA LEU A 57 4.52 -10.08 7.00
C LEU A 57 3.71 -11.34 7.36
N PHE A 58 2.54 -11.15 7.99
CA PHE A 58 1.64 -12.26 8.34
C PHE A 58 1.12 -12.98 7.09
N ALA A 59 0.87 -12.23 6.01
CA ALA A 59 0.51 -12.78 4.72
C ALA A 59 1.67 -13.59 4.12
N ALA A 60 2.89 -13.07 4.10
CA ALA A 60 4.07 -13.79 3.63
C ALA A 60 4.23 -15.14 4.35
N TYR A 61 4.11 -15.14 5.67
CA TYR A 61 4.12 -16.35 6.50
C TYR A 61 2.98 -17.32 6.14
N SER A 62 1.76 -16.80 5.99
CA SER A 62 0.57 -17.60 5.66
C SER A 62 0.67 -18.23 4.27
N TYR A 63 1.21 -17.52 3.29
CA TYR A 63 1.45 -18.03 1.95
C TYR A 63 2.61 -19.04 1.93
N TYR A 64 3.64 -18.87 2.75
CA TYR A 64 4.72 -19.85 2.92
C TYR A 64 4.18 -21.18 3.48
N HIS A 65 3.41 -21.12 4.57
CA HIS A 65 2.83 -22.30 5.23
C HIS A 65 1.49 -22.78 4.64
N GLN A 66 0.99 -22.12 3.59
CA GLN A 66 -0.26 -22.48 2.90
C GLN A 66 -1.52 -22.45 3.80
N ILE A 67 -1.57 -21.56 4.79
CA ILE A 67 -2.68 -21.42 5.75
C ILE A 67 -3.89 -20.75 5.06
N ASN A 68 -4.84 -21.57 4.59
CA ASN A 68 -5.92 -21.14 3.69
C ASN A 68 -6.73 -19.93 4.18
N TRP A 69 -7.21 -19.97 5.43
CA TRP A 69 -8.09 -18.93 5.96
C TRP A 69 -7.34 -17.59 6.10
N ALA A 70 -6.08 -17.62 6.54
CA ALA A 70 -5.27 -16.42 6.71
C ALA A 70 -4.89 -15.80 5.36
N MET A 71 -4.57 -16.64 4.36
CA MET A 71 -4.39 -16.20 2.98
C MET A 71 -5.63 -15.51 2.42
N PHE A 72 -6.83 -16.03 2.73
CA PHE A 72 -8.09 -15.44 2.31
C PHE A 72 -8.38 -14.10 3.00
N LEU A 73 -8.16 -14.01 4.33
CA LEU A 73 -8.36 -12.78 5.10
C LEU A 73 -7.41 -11.64 4.68
N TYR A 74 -6.27 -11.97 4.10
CA TYR A 74 -5.37 -10.95 3.56
C TYR A 74 -5.93 -10.22 2.32
N ILE A 75 -6.80 -10.88 1.53
CA ILE A 75 -7.39 -10.27 0.32
C ILE A 75 -8.22 -9.02 0.65
N PRO A 76 -9.22 -9.04 1.55
CA PRO A 76 -10.00 -7.86 1.88
C PRO A 76 -9.13 -6.76 2.51
N TYR A 77 -8.14 -7.11 3.34
CA TYR A 77 -7.16 -6.14 3.85
C TYR A 77 -6.41 -5.44 2.70
N LEU A 78 -5.86 -6.22 1.76
CA LEU A 78 -5.09 -5.69 0.64
C LEU A 78 -5.96 -4.80 -0.28
N LEU A 79 -7.23 -5.15 -0.45
CA LEU A 79 -8.20 -4.32 -1.18
C LEU A 79 -8.45 -3.00 -0.44
N LEU A 80 -8.70 -3.04 0.88
CA LEU A 80 -8.90 -1.83 1.68
C LEU A 80 -7.67 -0.92 1.65
N PHE A 81 -6.48 -1.48 1.83
CA PHE A 81 -5.21 -0.77 1.75
C PHE A 81 -5.02 -0.09 0.39
N THR A 82 -5.36 -0.79 -0.70
CA THR A 82 -5.27 -0.25 -2.06
C THR A 82 -6.29 0.85 -2.30
N LEU A 83 -7.53 0.68 -1.82
CA LEU A 83 -8.55 1.73 -1.91
C LEU A 83 -8.09 3.00 -1.20
N GLY A 84 -7.49 2.89 -0.01
CA GLY A 84 -6.89 4.03 0.68
C GLY A 84 -5.90 4.79 -0.22
N GLN A 85 -4.94 4.08 -0.83
CA GLN A 85 -3.98 4.71 -1.75
C GLN A 85 -4.65 5.32 -2.98
N LEU A 86 -5.65 4.65 -3.56
CA LEU A 86 -6.36 5.16 -4.74
C LEU A 86 -7.09 6.46 -4.41
N PHE A 87 -7.86 6.51 -3.32
CA PHE A 87 -8.63 7.69 -2.93
C PHE A 87 -7.75 8.85 -2.41
N THR A 88 -6.61 8.55 -1.81
CA THR A 88 -5.67 9.58 -1.35
C THR A 88 -4.80 10.11 -2.49
N TRP A 89 -4.27 9.27 -3.38
CA TRP A 89 -3.19 9.69 -4.29
C TRP A 89 -3.57 9.65 -5.76
N TRP A 90 -4.09 8.51 -6.22
CA TRP A 90 -4.23 8.27 -7.65
C TRP A 90 -5.48 8.90 -8.25
N ILE A 91 -6.61 8.85 -7.54
CA ILE A 91 -7.85 9.48 -7.99
C ILE A 91 -7.70 11.02 -8.01
N PRO A 92 -7.16 11.68 -6.96
CA PRO A 92 -6.87 13.12 -7.01
C PRO A 92 -5.96 13.49 -8.17
N TYR A 93 -4.93 12.69 -8.44
CA TYR A 93 -3.99 12.91 -9.53
C TYR A 93 -4.63 12.85 -10.92
N PHE A 94 -5.52 11.89 -11.19
CA PHE A 94 -6.12 11.73 -12.53
C PHE A 94 -7.41 12.52 -12.73
N PHE A 95 -8.15 12.82 -11.67
CA PHE A 95 -9.54 13.29 -11.76
C PHE A 95 -9.87 14.54 -10.94
N GLN A 96 -8.94 15.09 -10.15
CA GLN A 96 -9.21 16.23 -9.25
C GLN A 96 -10.38 15.99 -8.26
N ILE A 97 -10.61 14.73 -7.91
CA ILE A 97 -11.58 14.31 -6.89
C ILE A 97 -10.90 13.35 -5.92
N GLY A 98 -11.46 13.12 -4.74
CA GLY A 98 -10.90 12.22 -3.72
C GLY A 98 -10.56 12.96 -2.42
N LEU A 99 -9.79 12.32 -1.54
CA LEU A 99 -9.65 12.75 -0.14
C LEU A 99 -9.06 14.16 0.02
N TRP A 100 -8.10 14.54 -0.83
CA TRP A 100 -7.51 15.87 -0.80
C TRP A 100 -8.44 17.00 -1.28
N HIS A 101 -9.54 16.69 -1.95
CA HIS A 101 -10.51 17.68 -2.44
C HIS A 101 -11.78 17.72 -1.56
N MET A 102 -11.76 17.09 -0.39
CA MET A 102 -12.85 17.13 0.59
C MET A 102 -12.75 18.37 1.50
N ASN A 103 -13.80 18.63 2.28
CA ASN A 103 -13.87 19.70 3.29
C ASN A 103 -13.56 21.10 2.72
N ASP A 104 -14.21 21.47 1.62
CA ASP A 104 -14.13 22.81 1.03
C ASP A 104 -12.69 23.32 0.77
N GLY A 105 -11.72 22.41 0.58
CA GLY A 105 -10.33 22.73 0.26
C GLY A 105 -9.36 22.67 1.45
N GLU A 106 -9.81 22.49 2.69
CA GLU A 106 -8.94 22.38 3.88
C GLU A 106 -7.91 21.25 3.71
N LYS A 107 -8.33 20.12 3.14
CA LYS A 107 -7.42 18.99 2.87
C LYS A 107 -6.41 19.30 1.78
N LEU A 108 -6.75 20.16 0.83
CA LEU A 108 -5.80 20.58 -0.19
C LEU A 108 -4.72 21.50 0.40
N ASP A 109 -5.08 22.31 1.39
CA ASP A 109 -4.12 23.13 2.15
C ASP A 109 -3.17 22.25 2.98
N ASP A 110 -3.69 21.20 3.64
CA ASP A 110 -2.87 20.18 4.30
C ASP A 110 -1.89 19.53 3.30
N TYR A 111 -2.37 19.14 2.12
CA TYR A 111 -1.51 18.62 1.05
C TYR A 111 -0.40 19.60 0.66
N ASN A 112 -0.76 20.87 0.44
CA ASN A 112 0.19 21.90 0.05
C ASN A 112 1.26 22.14 1.12
N LYS A 113 0.85 22.08 2.39
CA LYS A 113 1.75 22.29 3.53
C LYS A 113 2.71 21.12 3.72
N TYR A 114 2.23 19.89 3.66
CA TYR A 114 3.01 18.72 4.08
C TYR A 114 3.61 17.93 2.92
N HIS A 115 3.01 17.93 1.73
CA HIS A 115 3.42 17.05 0.62
C HIS A 115 3.90 17.78 -0.62
N ALA A 116 3.59 19.08 -0.80
CA ALA A 116 3.87 19.74 -2.08
C ALA A 116 5.35 19.93 -2.43
N HIS A 117 6.22 19.85 -1.42
CA HIS A 117 7.66 20.01 -1.54
C HIS A 117 8.41 18.67 -1.68
N HIS A 118 7.70 17.55 -1.58
CA HIS A 118 8.31 16.23 -1.72
C HIS A 118 8.78 15.94 -3.15
N HIS A 119 9.82 15.10 -3.24
CA HIS A 119 10.34 14.61 -4.50
C HIS A 119 9.27 13.79 -5.23
N ARG A 120 9.06 14.12 -6.52
CA ARG A 120 8.07 13.47 -7.39
C ARG A 120 8.76 12.92 -8.63
N ILE A 121 8.49 11.66 -8.95
CA ILE A 121 8.91 11.06 -10.22
C ILE A 121 7.87 11.30 -11.31
N LEU A 122 6.59 11.37 -10.94
CA LEU A 122 5.50 11.61 -11.88
C LEU A 122 5.47 13.08 -12.30
N PRO A 123 5.26 13.37 -13.60
CA PRO A 123 5.07 14.74 -14.06
C PRO A 123 3.74 15.29 -13.54
N LYS A 124 3.60 16.62 -13.54
CA LYS A 124 2.29 17.24 -13.30
C LYS A 124 1.32 16.83 -14.42
N PHE A 125 0.14 16.34 -14.03
CA PHE A 125 -0.92 16.03 -14.97
C PHE A 125 -1.84 17.25 -15.11
N ARG A 126 -1.73 17.97 -16.24
CA ARG A 126 -2.48 19.22 -16.49
C ARG A 126 -2.28 20.23 -15.35
N ASP A 127 -3.35 20.81 -14.84
CA ASP A 127 -3.35 21.72 -13.70
C ASP A 127 -3.74 21.06 -12.38
N HIS A 128 -3.59 19.73 -12.28
CA HIS A 128 -3.98 19.01 -11.08
C HIS A 128 -2.98 19.33 -9.94
N PRO A 129 -3.48 19.77 -8.77
CA PRO A 129 -2.60 20.20 -7.67
C PRO A 129 -1.95 19.02 -6.96
N VAL A 130 -2.67 17.90 -6.86
CA VAL A 130 -2.18 16.70 -6.19
C VAL A 130 -1.38 15.83 -7.15
N ILE A 131 -0.11 15.66 -6.85
CA ILE A 131 0.79 14.70 -7.50
C ILE A 131 1.29 13.74 -6.41
N PRO A 132 1.16 12.41 -6.59
CA PRO A 132 1.77 11.44 -5.70
C PRO A 132 3.28 11.68 -5.67
N ASP A 133 3.84 11.80 -4.49
CA ASP A 133 5.28 11.84 -4.35
C ASP A 133 5.91 10.49 -4.70
N THR A 134 7.23 10.43 -4.61
CA THR A 134 7.99 9.23 -4.97
C THR A 134 7.66 8.05 -4.07
N GLU A 135 7.49 8.30 -2.77
CA GLU A 135 7.10 7.29 -1.80
C GLU A 135 5.80 6.60 -2.22
N HIS A 136 4.76 7.40 -2.48
CA HIS A 136 3.43 6.89 -2.81
C HIS A 136 3.33 6.33 -4.24
N THR A 137 4.20 6.81 -5.15
CA THR A 137 4.33 6.23 -6.49
C THR A 137 4.90 4.81 -6.43
N ILE A 138 6.00 4.60 -5.70
CA ILE A 138 6.62 3.29 -5.53
C ILE A 138 5.66 2.36 -4.76
N LEU A 139 5.04 2.86 -3.70
CA LEU A 139 4.08 2.11 -2.92
C LEU A 139 2.90 1.60 -3.77
N GLY A 140 2.35 2.45 -4.63
CA GLY A 140 1.27 2.07 -5.54
C GLY A 140 1.67 0.92 -6.47
N LEU A 141 2.86 0.98 -7.05
CA LEU A 141 3.38 -0.08 -7.94
C LEU A 141 3.61 -1.40 -7.20
N LEU A 142 4.19 -1.35 -5.99
CA LEU A 142 4.39 -2.53 -5.15
C LEU A 142 3.05 -3.15 -4.72
N THR A 143 2.08 -2.32 -4.38
CA THR A 143 0.73 -2.74 -3.97
C THR A 143 -0.01 -3.42 -5.12
N LEU A 144 0.00 -2.83 -6.32
CA LEU A 144 -0.62 -3.42 -7.51
C LEU A 144 0.03 -4.77 -7.89
N SER A 145 1.36 -4.84 -7.81
CA SER A 145 2.09 -6.10 -8.05
C SER A 145 1.74 -7.16 -7.01
N THR A 146 1.65 -6.76 -5.73
CA THR A 146 1.26 -7.65 -4.63
C THR A 146 -0.17 -8.17 -4.81
N ILE A 147 -1.12 -7.32 -5.21
CA ILE A 147 -2.48 -7.71 -5.57
C ILE A 147 -2.45 -8.75 -6.67
N PHE A 148 -1.76 -8.45 -7.77
CA PHE A 148 -1.72 -9.32 -8.94
C PHE A 148 -1.22 -10.73 -8.57
N PHE A 149 -0.08 -10.83 -7.89
CA PHE A 149 0.47 -12.12 -7.48
C PHE A 149 -0.40 -12.83 -6.43
N THR A 150 -1.03 -12.09 -5.51
CA THR A 150 -1.96 -12.64 -4.51
C THR A 150 -3.14 -13.33 -5.19
N PHE A 151 -3.83 -12.63 -6.11
CA PHE A 151 -4.98 -13.18 -6.83
C PHE A 151 -4.62 -14.35 -7.73
N MET A 152 -3.48 -14.28 -8.42
CA MET A 152 -3.01 -15.36 -9.29
C MET A 152 -2.70 -16.63 -8.49
N THR A 153 -1.99 -16.51 -7.34
CA THR A 153 -1.69 -17.65 -6.47
C THR A 153 -2.95 -18.24 -5.87
N TRP A 154 -3.87 -17.41 -5.38
CA TRP A 154 -5.13 -17.84 -4.79
C TRP A 154 -6.03 -18.57 -5.80
N SER A 155 -6.21 -18.00 -6.99
CA SER A 155 -7.01 -18.60 -8.07
C SER A 155 -6.48 -19.97 -8.48
N ARG A 156 -5.15 -20.10 -8.66
CA ARG A 156 -4.50 -21.37 -8.98
C ARG A 156 -4.70 -22.42 -7.89
N LYS A 157 -4.70 -22.01 -6.62
CA LYS A 157 -4.93 -22.89 -5.47
C LYS A 157 -6.37 -23.41 -5.42
N ILE A 158 -7.37 -22.53 -5.61
CA ILE A 158 -8.78 -22.93 -5.69
C ILE A 158 -8.99 -23.95 -6.81
N TYR A 159 -8.46 -23.68 -8.00
CA TYR A 159 -8.57 -24.55 -9.15
C TYR A 159 -8.02 -25.97 -8.86
N ARG A 160 -6.83 -26.06 -8.26
CA ARG A 160 -6.23 -27.35 -7.87
C ARG A 160 -7.07 -28.11 -6.83
N THR A 161 -7.62 -27.42 -5.84
CA THR A 161 -8.48 -28.04 -4.82
C THR A 161 -9.79 -28.54 -5.43
N SER A 162 -10.35 -27.83 -6.41
CA SER A 162 -11.57 -28.25 -7.12
C SER A 162 -11.35 -29.55 -7.92
N LEU A 163 -10.22 -29.68 -8.62
CA LEU A 163 -9.89 -30.89 -9.37
C LEU A 163 -9.75 -32.13 -8.47
N LYS A 164 -9.13 -31.97 -7.29
CA LYS A 164 -8.97 -33.08 -6.33
C LYS A 164 -10.26 -33.62 -5.75
N LYS A 165 -11.36 -32.85 -5.78
CA LYS A 165 -12.68 -33.28 -5.28
C LYS A 165 -13.48 -34.08 -6.31
N LYS A 166 -13.06 -34.10 -7.58
CA LYS A 166 -13.75 -34.80 -8.68
C LYS A 166 -13.23 -36.23 -8.90
N VAL A 167 -12.14 -36.59 -8.23
CA VAL A 167 -11.52 -37.93 -8.24
C VAL A 167 -11.88 -38.60 -6.94
#